data_AF-A0A2A5RMG1-F1
#
_entry.id   AF-A0A2A5RMG1-F1
#
_cell.length_a   1.000
_cell.length_b   1.000
_cell.length_c   1.000
_cell.angle_alpha   90.00
_cell.angle_beta   90.00
_cell.angle_gamma   90.00
#
_symmetry.space_group_name_H-M   'P 1'
#
loop_
_entity.id
_entity.type
_entity.pdbx_description
1 polymer ?
#
loop_
_entity_poly.entity_id
_entity_poly.type
_entity_poly.pdbx_seq_one_letter_code
_entity_poly.pdbx_strand_id
1 'polypeptide(L)'
;MDNAFGKFWKKFQKSSLAKNTIVVFTADHASYPDQLYQNTFKTKRTYFVSTIPLMIYVPNMESKTIDANSRNSLGLAPTILDLVGVDKASNYFLGTSLFTNHPTAYEHISTVPPVSYSTAGLTEKDTIENKNIQIGDTPETRKLNDYYSFSLTPTKKTSSVPEAGD
;
A
#
# COMPACT_ATOMS: atom_id res chain seq x y z
N MET A 1 -2.65 -12.24 -16.51
CA MET A 1 -1.87 -12.11 -15.27
C MET A 1 -1.93 -13.38 -14.43
N ASP A 2 -3.13 -13.84 -14.05
CA ASP A 2 -3.33 -15.07 -13.24
C ASP A 2 -2.51 -16.28 -13.73
N ASN A 3 -2.64 -16.67 -15.00
CA ASN A 3 -1.85 -17.76 -15.60
C ASN A 3 -0.32 -17.56 -15.45
N ALA A 4 0.16 -16.33 -15.60
CA ALA A 4 1.59 -16.03 -15.45
C ALA A 4 2.04 -16.19 -13.99
N PHE A 5 1.25 -15.71 -13.04
CA PHE A 5 1.49 -15.92 -11.61
C PHE A 5 1.43 -17.41 -11.24
N GLY A 6 0.45 -18.16 -11.77
CA GLY A 6 0.37 -19.62 -11.57
C GLY A 6 1.60 -20.37 -12.09
N LYS A 7 2.15 -19.97 -13.24
CA LYS A 7 3.42 -20.51 -13.76
C LYS A 7 4.60 -20.15 -12.88
N PHE A 8 4.67 -18.90 -12.40
CA PHE A 8 5.68 -18.45 -11.43
C PHE A 8 5.58 -19.28 -10.14
N TRP A 9 4.39 -19.38 -9.56
CA TRP A 9 4.15 -20.07 -8.29
C TRP A 9 4.56 -21.54 -8.35
N LYS A 10 4.20 -22.24 -9.42
CA LYS A 10 4.61 -23.64 -9.66
C LYS A 10 6.13 -23.80 -9.74
N LYS A 11 6.85 -22.84 -10.33
CA LYS A 11 8.32 -22.86 -10.39
C LYS A 11 8.94 -22.51 -9.04
N PHE A 12 8.42 -21.48 -8.38
CA PHE A 12 8.86 -21.04 -7.06
C PHE A 12 8.74 -22.18 -6.02
N GLN A 13 7.58 -22.81 -5.91
CA GLN A 13 7.32 -23.92 -4.98
C GLN A 13 8.23 -25.14 -5.18
N LYS A 14 8.78 -25.34 -6.38
CA LYS A 14 9.74 -26.41 -6.68
C LYS A 14 11.20 -26.03 -6.41
N SER A 15 11.48 -24.76 -6.13
CA SER A 15 12.82 -24.25 -5.90
C SER A 15 13.23 -24.36 -4.43
N SER A 16 14.53 -24.26 -4.16
CA SER A 16 15.05 -24.15 -2.79
C SER A 16 14.57 -22.87 -2.07
N LEU A 17 14.22 -21.82 -2.82
CA LEU A 17 13.76 -20.53 -2.28
C LEU A 17 12.42 -20.64 -1.55
N ALA A 18 11.56 -21.61 -1.90
CA ALA A 18 10.24 -21.75 -1.28
C ALA A 18 10.31 -22.02 0.23
N LYS A 19 11.45 -22.49 0.73
CA LYS A 19 11.63 -22.84 2.15
C LYS A 19 11.97 -21.64 3.04
N ASN A 20 12.43 -20.54 2.46
CA ASN A 20 13.00 -19.42 3.22
C ASN A 20 12.68 -18.04 2.62
N THR A 21 11.70 -17.95 1.72
CA THR A 21 11.32 -16.70 1.06
C THR A 21 9.88 -16.34 1.39
N ILE A 22 9.67 -15.13 1.90
CA ILE A 22 8.34 -14.51 1.99
C ILE A 22 7.97 -14.00 0.60
N VAL A 23 6.78 -14.32 0.12
CA VAL A 23 6.26 -13.81 -1.15
C VAL A 23 5.10 -12.87 -0.86
N VAL A 24 5.25 -11.61 -1.26
CA VAL A 24 4.19 -10.60 -1.21
C VAL A 24 3.62 -10.43 -2.61
N PHE A 25 2.35 -10.73 -2.78
CA PHE A 25 1.61 -10.45 -4.01
C PHE A 25 0.60 -9.33 -3.73
N THR A 26 0.73 -8.23 -4.47
CA THR A 26 -0.16 -7.08 -4.35
C THR A 26 -0.24 -6.31 -5.67
N ALA A 27 -1.10 -5.29 -5.72
CA ALA A 27 -1.16 -4.33 -6.81
C ALA A 27 -0.67 -2.96 -6.29
N ASP A 28 -0.14 -2.15 -7.19
CA ASP A 28 0.26 -0.77 -6.90
C ASP A 28 -0.93 0.16 -6.74
N HIS A 29 -1.99 -0.06 -7.53
CA HIS A 29 -3.22 0.73 -7.49
C HIS A 29 -4.46 -0.09 -7.90
N ALA A 30 -5.65 0.47 -7.67
CA ALA A 30 -6.89 -0.09 -8.17
C ALA A 30 -7.06 0.12 -9.68
N SER A 31 -7.89 -0.69 -10.33
CA SER A 31 -8.20 -0.53 -11.76
C SER A 31 -8.77 0.84 -12.10
N TYR A 32 -8.56 1.29 -13.34
CA TYR A 32 -9.18 2.51 -13.86
C TYR A 32 -10.72 2.38 -13.79
N PRO A 33 -11.43 3.36 -13.20
CA PRO A 33 -12.90 3.36 -13.10
C PRO A 33 -13.55 3.84 -14.39
N ASP A 34 -13.16 3.30 -15.54
CA ASP A 34 -13.77 3.67 -16.82
C ASP A 34 -15.21 3.15 -16.95
N GLN A 35 -15.93 3.59 -17.99
CA GLN A 35 -17.32 3.21 -18.20
C GLN A 35 -17.50 1.70 -18.33
N LEU A 36 -16.52 1.02 -18.96
CA LEU A 36 -16.57 -0.43 -19.12
C LEU A 36 -16.48 -1.12 -17.76
N TYR A 37 -15.51 -0.74 -16.92
CA TYR A 37 -15.35 -1.24 -15.56
C TYR A 37 -16.62 -0.99 -14.73
N GLN A 38 -17.17 0.23 -14.76
CA GLN A 38 -18.40 0.58 -14.05
C GLN A 38 -19.58 -0.30 -14.46
N ASN A 39 -19.75 -0.54 -15.76
CA ASN A 39 -20.82 -1.39 -16.29
C ASN A 39 -20.61 -2.87 -15.93
N THR A 40 -19.38 -3.38 -16.05
CA THR A 40 -19.05 -4.78 -15.75
C THR A 40 -19.25 -5.10 -14.27
N PHE A 41 -18.76 -4.22 -13.38
CA PHE A 41 -18.79 -4.44 -11.94
C PHE A 41 -19.99 -3.78 -11.24
N LYS A 42 -20.91 -3.18 -12.01
CA LYS A 42 -22.12 -2.50 -11.51
C LYS A 42 -21.81 -1.50 -10.38
N THR A 43 -20.75 -0.73 -10.57
CA THR A 43 -20.25 0.24 -9.59
C THR A 43 -20.35 1.63 -10.15
N LYS A 44 -20.56 2.61 -9.27
CA LYS A 44 -20.53 4.03 -9.62
C LYS A 44 -19.17 4.67 -9.40
N ARG A 45 -18.18 3.94 -8.87
CA ARG A 45 -16.85 4.48 -8.55
C ARG A 45 -16.25 5.21 -9.76
N THR A 46 -15.80 6.44 -9.54
CA THR A 46 -15.11 7.30 -10.50
C THR A 46 -13.65 7.59 -10.12
N TYR A 47 -13.20 7.18 -8.92
CA TYR A 47 -11.85 7.46 -8.39
C TYR A 47 -10.98 6.20 -8.27
N PHE A 48 -9.66 6.38 -8.26
CA PHE A 48 -8.64 5.30 -8.19
C PHE A 48 -8.44 4.64 -6.83
N VAL A 49 -9.30 4.93 -5.86
CA VAL A 49 -9.21 4.34 -4.54
C VAL A 49 -10.22 3.21 -4.41
N SER A 50 -9.71 1.99 -4.21
CA SER A 50 -10.50 0.77 -4.02
C SER A 50 -9.61 -0.31 -3.42
N THR A 51 -10.22 -1.40 -2.95
CA THR A 51 -9.52 -2.60 -2.48
C THR A 51 -8.58 -3.15 -3.57
N ILE A 52 -7.34 -3.41 -3.20
CA ILE A 52 -6.32 -4.11 -3.99
C ILE A 52 -6.03 -5.47 -3.35
N PRO A 53 -5.58 -6.48 -4.11
CA PRO A 53 -5.16 -7.74 -3.51
C PRO A 53 -3.94 -7.52 -2.60
N LEU A 54 -3.92 -8.20 -1.45
CA LEU A 54 -2.72 -8.37 -0.64
C LEU A 54 -2.68 -9.82 -0.16
N MET A 55 -1.73 -10.60 -0.67
CA MET A 55 -1.45 -11.95 -0.22
C MET A 55 0.01 -12.02 0.21
N ILE A 56 0.23 -12.46 1.45
CA ILE A 56 1.57 -12.65 2.01
C ILE A 56 1.74 -14.13 2.32
N TYR A 57 2.61 -14.80 1.56
CA TYR A 57 3.02 -16.17 1.82
C TYR A 57 4.25 -16.17 2.71
N VAL A 58 4.16 -16.87 3.83
CA VAL A 58 5.28 -17.13 4.73
C VAL A 58 5.45 -18.65 4.86
N PRO A 59 6.66 -19.21 4.61
CA PRO A 59 6.90 -20.63 4.76
C PRO A 59 6.61 -21.12 6.18
N ASN A 60 5.96 -22.28 6.30
CA ASN A 60 5.63 -22.93 7.58
C ASN A 60 4.70 -22.14 8.51
N MET A 61 3.96 -21.16 8.00
CA MET A 61 2.89 -20.50 8.73
C MET A 61 1.52 -20.99 8.25
N GLU A 62 0.57 -21.09 9.18
CA GLU A 62 -0.83 -21.36 8.84
C GLU A 62 -1.44 -20.16 8.11
N SER A 63 -2.33 -20.46 7.16
CA SER A 63 -3.05 -19.41 6.44
C SER A 63 -4.10 -18.77 7.33
N LYS A 64 -4.22 -17.44 7.23
CA LYS A 64 -5.25 -16.66 7.90
C LYS A 64 -5.77 -15.57 6.97
N THR A 65 -7.07 -15.34 6.98
CA THR A 65 -7.68 -14.14 6.40
C THR A 65 -7.75 -13.07 7.47
N ILE A 66 -7.23 -11.88 7.17
CA ILE A 66 -7.26 -10.71 8.05
C ILE A 66 -8.01 -9.62 7.31
N ASP A 67 -9.01 -9.03 7.96
CA ASP A 67 -9.61 -7.81 7.47
C ASP A 67 -8.64 -6.65 7.71
N ALA A 68 -8.21 -6.00 6.63
CA ALA A 68 -7.33 -4.84 6.71
C ALA A 68 -8.07 -3.59 7.24
N ASN A 69 -9.37 -3.67 7.53
CA ASN A 69 -10.21 -2.59 8.05
C ASN A 69 -10.13 -1.33 7.17
N SER A 70 -10.12 -1.52 5.85
CA SER A 70 -9.96 -0.43 4.86
C SER A 70 -8.67 0.39 5.00
N ARG A 71 -7.61 -0.19 5.57
CA ARG A 71 -6.28 0.43 5.61
C ARG A 71 -5.61 0.39 4.24
N ASN A 72 -4.79 1.38 3.95
CA ASN A 72 -4.06 1.54 2.70
C ASN A 72 -2.65 0.90 2.77
N SER A 73 -1.88 1.07 1.69
CA SER A 73 -0.56 0.45 1.52
C SER A 73 0.53 0.95 2.47
N LEU A 74 0.30 2.02 3.25
CA LEU A 74 1.26 2.48 4.26
C LEU A 74 1.56 1.41 5.33
N GLY A 75 0.61 0.51 5.58
CA GLY A 75 0.80 -0.58 6.54
C GLY A 75 1.67 -1.73 6.03
N LEU A 76 2.02 -1.78 4.74
CA LEU A 76 2.73 -2.92 4.16
C LEU A 76 4.13 -3.11 4.77
N ALA A 77 4.99 -2.10 4.71
CA ALA A 77 6.35 -2.18 5.23
C ALA A 77 6.41 -2.57 6.72
N PRO A 78 5.68 -1.90 7.64
CA PRO A 78 5.68 -2.30 9.04
C PRO A 78 5.10 -3.70 9.28
N THR A 79 4.13 -4.15 8.48
CA THR A 79 3.63 -5.54 8.57
C THR A 79 4.71 -6.57 8.22
N ILE A 80 5.51 -6.30 7.18
CA ILE A 80 6.62 -7.19 6.83
C ILE A 80 7.69 -7.21 7.92
N LEU A 81 8.02 -6.05 8.51
CA LEU A 81 8.96 -5.99 9.63
C LEU A 81 8.49 -6.80 10.83
N ASP A 82 7.22 -6.71 11.19
CA ASP A 82 6.62 -7.53 12.25
C ASP A 82 6.73 -9.03 11.93
N LEU A 83 6.45 -9.43 10.68
CA LEU A 83 6.55 -10.85 10.26
C LEU A 83 7.97 -11.41 10.39
N VAL A 84 9.00 -10.58 10.19
CA VAL A 84 10.41 -10.99 10.33
C VAL A 84 10.97 -10.72 11.74
N GLY A 85 10.15 -10.29 12.69
CA GLY A 85 10.55 -10.07 14.08
C GLY A 85 11.38 -8.82 14.32
N VAL A 86 11.25 -7.79 13.48
CA VAL A 86 11.91 -6.50 13.66
C VAL A 86 10.96 -5.53 14.35
N ASP A 87 11.07 -5.42 15.67
CA ASP A 87 10.17 -4.63 16.54
C ASP A 87 10.83 -3.39 17.18
N LYS A 88 12.15 -3.22 17.02
CA LYS A 88 12.96 -2.15 17.66
C LYS A 88 13.81 -1.37 16.67
N ALA A 89 13.18 -0.81 15.65
CA ALA A 89 13.83 0.07 14.69
C ALA A 89 13.17 1.45 14.64
N SER A 90 13.97 2.49 14.86
CA SER A 90 13.53 3.86 14.58
C SER A 90 13.23 4.01 13.09
N ASN A 91 12.05 4.53 12.78
CA ASN A 91 11.59 4.73 11.41
C ASN A 91 10.68 5.98 11.34
N TYR A 92 10.41 6.41 10.11
CA TYR A 92 9.52 7.53 9.81
C TYR A 92 8.24 7.05 9.11
N PHE A 93 7.84 5.79 9.29
CA PHE A 93 6.65 5.26 8.65
C PHE A 93 5.41 5.95 9.21
N LEU A 94 4.52 6.35 8.30
CA LEU A 94 3.22 6.88 8.66
C LEU A 94 2.20 5.78 8.98
N GLY A 95 2.39 4.60 8.40
CA GLY A 95 1.55 3.44 8.66
C GLY A 95 2.08 2.56 9.79
N THR A 96 1.28 1.58 10.18
CA THR A 96 1.61 0.59 11.21
C THR A 96 1.33 -0.81 10.69
N SER A 97 1.77 -1.82 11.41
CA SER A 97 1.52 -3.22 11.03
C SER A 97 0.03 -3.56 10.98
N LEU A 98 -0.38 -4.41 10.03
CA LEU A 98 -1.76 -4.90 9.95
C LEU A 98 -2.17 -5.77 11.14
N PHE A 99 -1.20 -6.20 11.98
CA PHE A 99 -1.46 -6.95 13.21
C PHE A 99 -1.72 -6.05 14.43
N THR A 100 -1.54 -4.73 14.31
CA THR A 100 -1.80 -3.81 15.42
C THR A 100 -3.30 -3.55 15.62
N ASN A 101 -3.68 -3.29 16.87
CA ASN A 101 -5.02 -2.79 17.24
C ASN A 101 -5.09 -1.26 17.29
N HIS A 102 -3.98 -0.57 17.02
CA HIS A 102 -3.87 0.89 17.11
C HIS A 102 -3.33 1.48 15.79
N PRO A 103 -4.09 1.39 14.68
CA PRO A 103 -3.69 1.97 13.40
C PRO A 103 -3.61 3.50 13.49
N THR A 104 -2.80 4.11 12.62
CA THR A 104 -2.77 5.58 12.51
C THR A 104 -3.90 6.06 11.61
N ALA A 105 -4.29 7.33 11.77
CA ALA A 105 -5.29 7.94 10.90
C ALA A 105 -4.86 8.00 9.42
N TYR A 106 -3.55 8.08 9.14
CA TYR A 106 -3.01 8.15 7.77
C TYR A 106 -3.30 6.89 6.95
N GLU A 107 -3.46 5.75 7.62
CA GLU A 107 -3.74 4.47 6.97
C GLU A 107 -5.15 4.40 6.40
N HIS A 108 -6.01 5.33 6.78
CA HIS A 108 -7.35 5.48 6.21
C HIS A 108 -7.47 6.71 5.30
N ILE A 109 -6.35 7.33 4.91
CA ILE A 109 -6.34 8.50 4.04
C ILE A 109 -5.61 8.13 2.76
N SER A 110 -6.31 8.12 1.64
CA SER A 110 -5.73 7.90 0.31
C SER A 110 -5.78 9.20 -0.48
N THR A 111 -4.67 9.60 -1.09
CA THR A 111 -4.60 10.84 -1.87
C THR A 111 -4.48 10.52 -3.35
N VAL A 112 -5.42 11.01 -4.15
CA VAL A 112 -5.29 11.10 -5.62
C VAL A 112 -5.28 12.59 -5.93
N PRO A 113 -4.10 13.21 -6.07
CA PRO A 113 -3.99 14.66 -6.14
C PRO A 113 -4.94 15.27 -7.18
N PRO A 114 -5.64 16.37 -6.83
CA PRO A 114 -5.49 17.16 -5.60
C PRO A 114 -6.37 16.71 -4.41
N VAL A 115 -7.09 15.58 -4.53
CA VAL A 115 -8.15 15.20 -3.58
C VAL A 115 -7.68 14.08 -2.64
N SER A 116 -8.01 14.23 -1.36
CA SER A 116 -7.85 13.17 -0.36
C SER A 116 -9.20 12.52 -0.05
N TYR A 117 -9.17 11.23 0.22
CA TYR A 117 -10.36 10.43 0.54
C TYR A 117 -10.14 9.68 1.84
N SER A 118 -11.15 9.67 2.70
CA SER A 118 -11.17 8.76 3.85
C SER A 118 -11.57 7.35 3.39
N THR A 119 -11.00 6.31 3.97
CA THR A 119 -11.46 4.92 3.81
C THR A 119 -11.94 4.33 5.13
N ALA A 120 -11.92 5.10 6.22
CA ALA A 120 -12.31 4.62 7.53
C ALA A 120 -13.77 4.14 7.53
N GLY A 121 -13.99 2.91 8.00
CA GLY A 121 -15.32 2.32 8.11
C GLY A 121 -15.97 1.91 6.78
N LEU A 122 -15.20 1.82 5.69
CA LEU A 122 -15.68 1.23 4.44
C LEU A 122 -15.72 -0.30 4.53
N THR A 123 -16.60 -0.90 3.74
CA THR A 123 -16.61 -2.36 3.51
C THR A 123 -16.25 -2.65 2.05
N GLU A 124 -15.99 -3.92 1.71
CA GLU A 124 -15.72 -4.33 0.32
C GLU A 124 -16.85 -3.97 -0.66
N LYS A 125 -18.09 -3.79 -0.17
CA LYS A 125 -19.24 -3.39 -0.97
C LYS A 125 -19.38 -1.87 -1.09
N ASP A 126 -18.75 -1.13 -0.19
CA ASP A 126 -18.78 0.33 -0.21
C ASP A 126 -17.69 0.86 -1.14
N THR A 127 -18.04 1.85 -1.94
CA THR A 127 -17.06 2.66 -2.65
C THR A 127 -16.99 4.02 -1.96
N ILE A 128 -15.85 4.69 -2.11
CA ILE A 128 -15.64 6.05 -1.61
C ILE A 128 -16.72 7.01 -2.12
N GLU A 129 -17.09 6.87 -3.39
CA GLU A 129 -18.14 7.67 -4.01
C GLU A 129 -19.54 7.32 -3.46
N ASN A 130 -19.84 6.04 -3.24
CA ASN A 130 -21.11 5.66 -2.62
C ASN A 130 -21.32 6.32 -1.25
N LYS A 131 -20.22 6.62 -0.54
CA LYS A 131 -20.23 7.27 0.78
C LYS A 131 -19.89 8.76 0.74
N ASN A 132 -19.52 9.33 -0.41
CA ASN A 132 -19.14 10.75 -0.60
C ASN A 132 -18.10 11.29 0.42
N ILE A 133 -17.09 10.50 0.76
CA ILE A 133 -16.13 10.78 1.86
C ILE A 133 -14.86 11.54 1.47
N GLN A 134 -14.98 12.48 0.53
CA GLN A 134 -13.87 13.40 0.25
C GLN A 134 -13.55 14.20 1.51
N ILE A 135 -12.26 14.28 1.84
CA ILE A 135 -11.78 15.10 2.95
C ILE A 135 -11.03 16.29 2.38
N GLY A 136 -11.35 17.47 2.91
CA GLY A 136 -10.68 18.71 2.57
C GLY A 136 -9.26 18.75 3.12
N ASP A 137 -8.71 19.96 3.20
CA ASP A 137 -7.35 20.18 3.69
C ASP A 137 -7.28 20.15 5.23
N THR A 138 -7.02 18.97 5.79
CA THR A 138 -6.82 18.74 7.23
C THR A 138 -5.33 18.71 7.61
N PRO A 139 -4.96 18.86 8.89
CA PRO A 139 -3.58 18.70 9.33
C PRO A 139 -2.94 17.36 8.89
N GLU A 140 -3.72 16.28 8.91
CA GLU A 140 -3.28 14.95 8.49
C GLU A 140 -3.02 14.90 6.98
N THR A 141 -3.92 15.46 6.16
CA THR A 141 -3.73 15.50 4.71
C THR A 141 -2.55 16.38 4.32
N ARG A 142 -2.33 17.51 5.00
CA ARG A 142 -1.13 18.36 4.80
C ARG A 142 0.14 17.60 5.10
N LYS A 143 0.23 16.96 6.27
CA LYS A 143 1.41 16.19 6.66
C LYS A 143 1.68 15.03 5.70
N LEU A 144 0.63 14.37 5.22
CA LEU A 144 0.75 13.30 4.22
C LEU A 144 1.26 13.84 2.88
N ASN A 145 0.75 14.99 2.43
CA ASN A 145 1.24 15.68 1.23
C ASN A 145 2.70 16.14 1.39
N ASP A 146 3.08 16.66 2.55
CA ASP A 146 4.45 17.04 2.88
C ASP A 146 5.38 15.82 2.82
N TYR A 147 4.94 14.69 3.38
CA TYR A 147 5.69 13.43 3.32
C TYR A 147 5.93 12.95 1.87
N TYR A 148 4.91 13.00 1.02
CA TYR A 148 5.04 12.60 -0.38
C TYR A 148 5.81 13.61 -1.25
N SER A 149 5.73 14.91 -0.95
CA SER A 149 6.51 15.93 -1.67
C SER A 149 8.01 15.87 -1.33
N PHE A 150 8.35 15.62 -0.06
CA PHE A 150 9.74 15.45 0.38
C PHE A 150 10.40 14.22 -0.27
N SER A 151 9.67 13.12 -0.41
CA SER A 151 10.19 11.87 -0.98
C SER A 151 10.34 11.88 -2.52
N LEU A 152 9.64 12.79 -3.21
CA LEU A 152 9.72 12.93 -4.67
C LEU A 152 10.68 14.03 -5.14
N THR A 153 11.26 14.82 -4.22
CA THR A 153 12.27 15.82 -4.57
C THR A 153 13.62 15.12 -4.67
N PRO A 154 14.24 14.99 -5.87
CA PRO A 154 15.56 14.38 -5.98
C PRO A 154 16.54 15.26 -5.22
N THR A 155 17.22 14.71 -4.22
CA THR A 155 18.39 15.38 -3.64
C THR A 155 19.40 15.62 -4.76
N LYS A 156 19.55 16.87 -5.21
CA LYS A 156 20.68 17.27 -6.06
C LYS A 156 21.95 16.91 -5.30
N LYS A 157 22.63 15.86 -5.74
CA LYS A 157 23.97 15.53 -5.27
C LYS A 157 24.89 16.64 -5.79
N THR A 158 25.27 17.58 -4.94
CA THR A 158 26.34 18.53 -5.28
C THR A 158 27.65 17.75 -5.37
N SER A 159 28.10 17.46 -6.57
CA SER A 159 29.45 16.95 -6.81
C SER A 159 30.45 18.10 -6.68
N SER A 160 31.02 18.29 -5.49
CA SER A 160 32.27 19.02 -5.35
C SER A 160 33.40 18.05 -5.67
N VAL A 161 33.90 18.07 -6.91
CA VAL A 161 35.21 17.51 -7.24
C VAL A 161 36.25 18.49 -6.65
N PRO A 162 37.25 18.05 -5.88
CA PRO A 162 38.34 18.93 -5.49
C PRO A 162 39.21 19.20 -6.72
N GLU A 163 39.44 20.47 -7.03
CA GLU A 163 40.46 20.87 -8.00
C GLU A 163 41.81 20.35 -7.51
N ALA A 164 42.46 19.54 -8.35
CA ALA A 164 43.86 19.19 -8.19
C ALA A 164 44.68 20.44 -8.51
N GLY A 165 45.51 20.87 -7.55
CA GLY A 165 46.43 21.97 -7.74
C GLY A 165 47.53 21.63 -8.74
N ASP A 166 47.89 22.64 -9.53
CA ASP A 166 49.18 22.77 -10.22
C ASP A 166 50.05 23.78 -9.47
#